data_AF-A0A1F3MFG6-F1
#
_entry.id   AF-A0A1F3MFG6-F1
#
_cell.length_a   1.000
_cell.length_b   1.000
_cell.length_c   1.000
_cell.angle_alpha   90.00
_cell.angle_beta   90.00
_cell.angle_gamma   90.00
#
_symmetry.space_group_name_H-M   'P 1'
#
loop_
_entity.id
_entity.type
_entity.pdbx_description
1 polymer ?
#
loop_
_entity_poly.entity_id
_entity_poly.type
_entity_poly.pdbx_seq_one_letter_code
_entity_poly.pdbx_strand_id
1 'polypeptide(L)'
;MNQKIRNTILLVITLLIGFAIGFLVSGRMIKSKVEDMRSYYTTMGFHHHLLRVIDPSPEQLDEVEPILKKYAELNQDLLLDYKSNQHDLFMELQDELEPLLNADQNERISQWPKNRFFKNQQSPTDDRKHRNGPRNQGRHRRNTN
;
A
#
# COMPACT_ATOMS: atom_id res chain seq x y z
N MET A 1 42.50 15.79 34.59
CA MET A 1 41.44 14.81 34.27
C MET A 1 42.06 13.41 34.23
N ASN A 2 41.48 12.43 34.94
CA ASN A 2 42.03 11.07 35.02
C ASN A 2 42.06 10.42 33.62
N GLN A 3 43.19 9.84 33.21
CA GLN A 3 43.36 9.22 31.88
C GLN A 3 42.29 8.15 31.59
N LYS A 4 41.83 7.46 32.63
CA LYS A 4 40.71 6.49 32.57
C LYS A 4 39.42 7.13 32.06
N ILE A 5 39.08 8.34 32.55
CA ILE A 5 37.87 9.08 32.14
C ILE A 5 37.95 9.50 30.68
N ARG A 6 39.13 9.94 30.22
CA ARG A 6 39.34 10.37 28.83
C ARG A 6 39.14 9.21 27.84
N ASN A 7 39.63 8.02 28.19
CA ASN A 7 39.47 6.82 27.37
C ASN A 7 38.03 6.32 27.35
N THR A 8 37.33 6.36 28.49
CA THR A 8 35.90 6.00 28.54
C THR A 8 35.05 6.93 27.69
N ILE A 9 35.31 8.23 27.73
CA ILE A 9 34.59 9.21 26.90
C ILE A 9 34.82 8.95 25.41
N LEU A 10 36.06 8.67 25.01
CA LEU A 10 36.38 8.30 23.62
C LEU A 10 35.62 7.06 23.16
N LEU A 11 35.52 6.04 24.01
CA LEU A 11 34.81 4.78 23.70
C LEU A 11 33.30 5.01 23.57
N VAL A 12 32.71 5.82 24.44
CA VAL A 12 31.28 6.17 24.34
C VAL A 12 31.00 6.97 23.07
N ILE A 13 31.86 7.92 22.72
CA ILE A 13 31.72 8.73 21.50
C ILE A 13 31.79 7.84 20.25
N THR A 14 32.77 6.94 20.15
CA THR A 14 32.89 6.04 18.99
C THR A 14 31.71 5.08 18.89
N LEU A 15 31.18 4.59 20.02
CA LEU A 15 29.98 3.75 20.05
C LEU A 15 28.74 4.52 19.55
N LEU A 16 28.55 5.76 19.99
CA LEU A 16 27.44 6.61 19.54
C LEU A 16 27.53 6.92 18.04
N ILE A 17 28.73 7.15 17.52
CA ILE A 17 28.95 7.36 16.09
C ILE A 17 28.60 6.09 15.31
N GLY A 18 29.08 4.92 15.74
CA GLY A 18 28.76 3.64 15.11
C GLY A 18 27.26 3.34 15.13
N PHE A 19 26.59 3.63 16.25
CA PHE A 19 25.14 3.48 16.39
C PHE A 19 24.38 4.43 15.46
N ALA A 20 24.75 5.70 15.39
CA ALA A 20 24.12 6.69 14.52
C ALA A 20 24.25 6.29 13.05
N ILE A 21 25.42 5.82 12.62
CA ILE A 21 25.65 5.33 11.25
C ILE A 21 24.80 4.08 10.98
N GLY A 22 24.80 3.09 11.87
CA GLY A 22 23.99 1.88 11.73
C GLY A 22 22.48 2.15 11.68
N PHE A 23 22.01 3.11 12.49
CA PHE A 23 20.61 3.54 12.51
C PHE A 23 20.22 4.27 11.22
N LEU A 24 21.07 5.17 10.70
CA LEU A 24 20.83 5.86 9.43
C LEU A 24 20.73 4.90 8.24
N VAL A 25 21.63 3.92 8.17
CA VAL A 25 21.64 2.91 7.09
C VAL A 25 20.37 2.04 7.15
N SER A 26 19.96 1.63 8.35
CA SER A 26 18.74 0.84 8.56
C SER A 26 17.48 1.62 8.17
N GLY A 27 17.40 2.90 8.53
CA GLY A 27 16.27 3.77 8.19
C GLY A 27 16.09 4.00 6.68
N ARG A 28 17.19 4.07 5.91
CA ARG A 28 17.14 4.24 4.45
C ARG A 28 16.71 2.96 3.72
N MET A 29 17.20 1.79 4.14
CA MET A 29 16.80 0.50 3.53
C MET A 29 15.34 0.13 3.78
N ILE A 30 14.79 0.49 4.96
CA ILE A 30 13.39 0.22 5.28
C ILE A 30 12.46 1.12 4.44
N LYS A 31 12.82 2.39 4.23
CA LYS A 31 12.02 3.31 3.41
C LYS A 31 11.97 2.90 1.95
N SER A 32 13.09 2.50 1.35
CA SER A 32 13.11 2.07 -0.06
C SER A 32 12.31 0.79 -0.29
N LYS A 33 12.41 -0.20 0.60
CA LYS A 33 11.58 -1.42 0.49
C LYS A 33 10.08 -1.12 0.65
N VAL A 34 9.70 -0.17 1.50
CA VAL A 34 8.29 0.20 1.69
C VAL A 34 7.75 1.04 0.52
N GLU A 35 8.56 1.89 -0.10
CA GLU A 35 8.21 2.62 -1.33
C GLU A 35 8.10 1.68 -2.54
N ASP A 36 9.04 0.75 -2.70
CA ASP A 36 8.99 -0.27 -3.74
C ASP A 36 7.73 -1.14 -3.56
N MET A 37 7.40 -1.54 -2.33
CA MET A 37 6.19 -2.33 -2.04
C MET A 37 4.90 -1.54 -2.28
N ARG A 38 4.89 -0.22 -2.05
CA ARG A 38 3.76 0.66 -2.41
C ARG A 38 3.57 0.76 -3.92
N SER A 39 4.65 0.68 -4.70
CA SER A 39 4.58 0.76 -6.16
C SER A 39 3.83 -0.44 -6.78
N TYR A 40 3.94 -1.65 -6.22
CA TYR A 40 3.19 -2.83 -6.70
C TYR A 40 1.67 -2.66 -6.67
N TYR A 41 1.16 -1.84 -5.75
CA TYR A 41 -0.28 -1.55 -5.65
C TYR A 41 -0.74 -0.47 -6.64
N THR A 42 0.13 -0.07 -7.57
CA THR A 42 -0.15 0.87 -8.65
C THR A 42 0.19 0.22 -9.99
N THR A 43 -0.58 0.55 -11.02
CA THR A 43 -0.41 0.05 -12.40
C THR A 43 1.01 0.28 -12.92
N MET A 44 1.57 1.45 -12.62
CA MET A 44 2.93 1.83 -13.04
C MET A 44 4.03 1.08 -12.27
N GLY A 45 3.87 0.85 -10.97
CA GLY A 45 4.88 0.10 -10.21
C GLY A 45 4.83 -1.41 -10.44
N PHE A 46 3.66 -1.98 -10.71
CA PHE A 46 3.54 -3.37 -11.15
C PHE A 46 4.29 -3.60 -12.48
N HIS A 47 4.03 -2.75 -13.48
CA HIS A 47 4.70 -2.81 -14.79
C HIS A 47 6.22 -2.62 -14.65
N HIS A 48 6.66 -1.54 -13.99
CA HIS A 48 8.08 -1.22 -13.84
C HIS A 48 8.85 -2.28 -13.05
N HIS A 49 8.22 -2.89 -12.05
CA HIS A 49 8.85 -3.95 -11.27
C HIS A 49 9.03 -5.23 -12.08
N LEU A 50 8.00 -5.65 -12.84
CA LEU A 50 8.09 -6.84 -13.69
C LEU A 50 9.12 -6.67 -14.81
N LEU A 51 9.20 -5.50 -15.45
CA LEU A 51 10.26 -5.22 -16.42
C LEU A 51 11.66 -5.36 -15.79
N ARG A 52 11.85 -4.88 -14.55
CA ARG A 52 13.13 -4.99 -13.84
C ARG A 52 13.48 -6.44 -13.48
N VAL A 53 12.50 -7.29 -13.21
CA VAL A 53 12.72 -8.71 -12.85
C VAL A 53 12.97 -9.56 -14.09
N ILE A 54 12.21 -9.31 -15.17
CA ILE A 54 12.31 -10.07 -16.41
C ILE A 54 13.56 -9.67 -17.20
N ASP A 55 13.95 -8.39 -17.11
CA ASP A 55 15.10 -7.81 -17.82
C ASP A 55 15.17 -8.22 -19.30
N PRO A 56 14.09 -7.95 -20.09
CA PRO A 56 13.98 -8.45 -21.45
C PRO A 56 15.01 -7.79 -22.37
N SER A 57 15.49 -8.52 -23.38
CA SER A 57 16.33 -7.93 -24.42
C SER A 57 15.57 -6.85 -25.21
N PRO A 58 16.26 -5.92 -25.91
CA PRO A 58 15.59 -4.88 -26.70
C PRO A 58 14.63 -5.44 -27.75
N GLU A 59 14.94 -6.61 -28.31
CA GLU A 59 14.13 -7.30 -29.31
C GLU A 59 12.88 -7.94 -28.70
N GLN A 60 12.92 -8.32 -27.43
CA GLN A 60 11.80 -8.91 -26.69
C GLN A 60 10.89 -7.85 -26.06
N LEU A 61 11.37 -6.61 -25.94
CA LEU A 61 10.68 -5.54 -25.22
C LEU A 61 9.34 -5.19 -25.88
N ASP A 62 9.32 -5.14 -27.22
CA ASP A 62 8.11 -4.86 -28.01
C ASP A 62 7.03 -5.94 -27.86
N GLU A 63 7.41 -7.18 -27.56
CA GLU A 63 6.48 -8.29 -27.34
C GLU A 63 6.03 -8.39 -25.87
N VAL A 64 6.92 -8.08 -24.93
CA VAL A 64 6.68 -8.21 -23.48
C VAL A 64 5.88 -7.03 -22.93
N GLU A 65 6.16 -5.80 -23.38
CA GLU A 65 5.48 -4.59 -22.91
C GLU A 65 3.94 -4.66 -23.00
N PRO A 66 3.31 -5.04 -24.14
CA PRO A 66 1.85 -5.11 -24.21
C PRO A 66 1.25 -6.17 -23.28
N ILE A 67 1.98 -7.27 -23.00
CA ILE A 67 1.55 -8.30 -22.05
C ILE A 67 1.57 -7.72 -20.64
N LEU A 68 2.66 -7.07 -20.24
CA LEU A 68 2.78 -6.48 -18.91
C LEU A 68 1.76 -5.38 -18.68
N LYS A 69 1.49 -4.54 -19.69
CA LYS A 69 0.45 -3.51 -19.62
C LYS A 69 -0.93 -4.11 -19.37
N LYS A 70 -1.30 -5.14 -20.13
CA LYS A 70 -2.58 -5.86 -19.95
C LYS A 70 -2.75 -6.38 -18.52
N TYR A 71 -1.72 -7.04 -17.97
CA TYR A 71 -1.81 -7.58 -16.62
C TYR A 71 -1.74 -6.51 -15.53
N ALA A 72 -1.08 -5.38 -15.79
CA ALA A 72 -1.11 -4.23 -14.89
C ALA A 72 -2.53 -3.64 -14.77
N GLU A 73 -3.24 -3.51 -15.89
CA GLU A 73 -4.65 -3.05 -15.92
C GLU A 73 -5.57 -4.04 -15.19
N LEU A 74 -5.46 -5.35 -15.46
CA LEU A 74 -6.23 -6.38 -14.77
C LEU A 74 -5.99 -6.38 -13.25
N ASN A 75 -4.74 -6.19 -12.83
CA ASN A 75 -4.39 -6.11 -11.42
C ASN A 75 -4.96 -4.83 -10.77
N GLN A 76 -5.01 -3.72 -11.50
CA GLN A 76 -5.65 -2.49 -11.03
C GLN A 76 -7.15 -2.70 -10.79
N ASP A 77 -7.86 -3.32 -11.73
CA ASP A 77 -9.29 -3.62 -11.59
C ASP A 77 -9.54 -4.54 -10.39
N LEU A 78 -8.74 -5.59 -10.23
CA LEU A 78 -8.83 -6.50 -9.08
C LEU A 78 -8.60 -5.78 -7.75
N LEU A 79 -7.66 -4.83 -7.70
CA LEU A 79 -7.43 -4.02 -6.52
C LEU A 79 -8.59 -3.08 -6.21
N LEU A 80 -9.27 -2.52 -7.23
CA LEU A 80 -10.46 -1.69 -7.04
C LEU A 80 -11.62 -2.51 -6.46
N ASP A 81 -11.87 -3.69 -7.02
CA ASP A 81 -12.92 -4.59 -6.56
C ASP A 81 -12.64 -5.07 -5.13
N TYR A 82 -11.40 -5.49 -4.84
CA TYR A 82 -10.97 -5.86 -3.50
C TYR A 82 -11.21 -4.74 -2.48
N LYS A 83 -10.91 -3.48 -2.85
CA LYS A 83 -11.15 -2.33 -1.97
C LYS A 83 -12.63 -2.09 -1.70
N SER A 84 -13.48 -2.22 -2.72
CA SER A 84 -14.92 -2.11 -2.53
C SER A 84 -15.41 -3.18 -1.55
N ASN A 85 -15.03 -4.44 -1.79
CA ASN A 85 -15.45 -5.55 -0.95
C ASN A 85 -14.94 -5.41 0.51
N GLN A 86 -13.71 -4.91 0.70
CA GLN A 86 -13.17 -4.65 2.04
C GLN A 86 -13.90 -3.50 2.74
N HIS A 87 -14.34 -2.48 2.01
CA HIS A 87 -15.14 -1.40 2.56
C HIS A 87 -16.50 -1.91 3.03
N ASP A 88 -17.18 -2.68 2.19
CA ASP A 88 -18.51 -3.23 2.49
C ASP A 88 -18.44 -4.18 3.69
N LEU A 89 -17.46 -5.09 3.73
CA LEU A 89 -17.21 -5.98 4.86
C LEU A 89 -16.94 -5.20 6.16
N PHE A 90 -16.26 -4.07 6.07
CA PHE A 90 -15.99 -3.24 7.24
C PHE A 90 -17.25 -2.50 7.73
N MET A 91 -18.13 -2.05 6.82
CA MET A 91 -19.41 -1.47 7.21
C MET A 91 -20.28 -2.51 7.94
N GLU A 92 -20.34 -3.74 7.42
CA GLU A 92 -21.05 -4.85 8.08
C GLU A 92 -20.50 -5.12 9.50
N LEU A 93 -19.17 -5.18 9.65
CA LEU A 93 -18.54 -5.30 10.96
C LEU A 93 -18.89 -4.14 11.90
N GLN A 94 -18.92 -2.91 11.37
CA GLN A 94 -19.24 -1.74 12.17
C GLN A 94 -20.69 -1.78 12.66
N ASP A 95 -21.63 -2.16 11.80
CA ASP A 95 -23.05 -2.28 12.15
C ASP A 95 -23.28 -3.38 13.21
N GLU A 96 -22.57 -4.51 13.11
CA GLU A 96 -22.64 -5.58 14.11
C GLU A 96 -22.06 -5.17 15.47
N LEU A 97 -21.03 -4.34 15.49
CA LEU A 97 -20.37 -3.88 16.71
C LEU A 97 -21.02 -2.65 17.33
N GLU A 98 -21.67 -1.79 16.55
CA GLU A 98 -22.28 -0.53 17.00
C GLU A 98 -23.12 -0.67 18.29
N PRO A 99 -24.02 -1.66 18.44
CA PRO A 99 -24.84 -1.78 19.65
C PRO A 99 -24.05 -2.26 20.88
N LEU A 100 -22.84 -2.79 20.71
CA LEU A 100 -22.00 -3.33 21.78
C LEU A 100 -20.97 -2.31 22.30
N LEU A 101 -20.77 -1.23 21.57
CA LEU A 101 -19.74 -0.23 21.82
C LEU A 101 -20.32 1.04 22.42
N ASN A 102 -19.51 1.74 23.20
CA ASN A 102 -19.86 3.08 23.68
C ASN A 102 -19.60 4.15 22.59
N ALA A 103 -20.11 5.36 22.81
CA ALA A 103 -20.02 6.46 21.84
C ALA A 103 -18.57 6.77 21.41
N ASP A 104 -17.63 6.80 22.35
CA ASP A 104 -16.21 7.08 22.05
C ASP A 104 -15.56 5.96 21.23
N GLN A 105 -15.96 4.71 21.47
CA GLN A 105 -15.50 3.55 20.70
C GLN A 105 -16.07 3.55 19.28
N ASN A 106 -17.35 3.91 19.11
CA ASN A 106 -18.00 4.07 17.82
C ASN A 106 -17.39 5.21 16.99
N GLU A 107 -17.02 6.31 17.64
CA GLU A 107 -16.30 7.39 16.95
C GLU A 107 -14.94 6.90 16.45
N ARG A 108 -14.16 6.19 17.28
CA ARG A 108 -12.85 5.66 16.90
C ARG A 108 -12.91 4.64 15.75
N ILE A 109 -13.89 3.74 15.74
CA ILE A 109 -14.02 2.72 14.70
C ILE A 109 -14.45 3.35 13.36
N SER A 110 -15.33 4.36 13.38
CA SER A 110 -15.77 5.08 12.19
C SER A 110 -14.65 5.84 11.44
N GLN A 111 -13.58 6.20 12.14
CA GLN A 111 -12.42 6.91 11.57
C GLN A 111 -11.36 5.97 10.98
N TRP A 112 -11.40 4.68 11.33
CA TRP A 112 -10.43 3.69 10.88
C TRP A 112 -10.38 3.46 9.35
N PRO A 113 -11.50 3.32 8.61
CA PRO A 113 -11.45 3.04 7.17
C PRO A 113 -10.94 4.23 6.35
N LYS A 114 -11.21 5.47 6.79
CA LYS A 114 -10.83 6.72 6.09
C LYS A 114 -9.31 6.88 5.98
N ASN A 115 -8.56 6.39 6.96
CA ASN A 115 -7.11 6.62 7.04
C ASN A 115 -6.25 5.55 6.37
N ARG A 116 -6.76 4.33 6.13
CA ARG A 116 -5.94 3.22 5.62
C ARG A 116 -6.18 2.83 4.17
N PHE A 117 -7.42 2.88 3.67
CA PHE A 117 -7.75 2.31 2.36
C PHE A 117 -7.77 3.36 1.23
N PHE A 118 -8.15 4.60 1.55
CA PHE A 118 -8.38 5.66 0.56
C PHE A 118 -7.24 6.67 0.40
N LYS A 119 -6.30 6.73 1.36
CA LYS A 119 -5.29 7.81 1.41
C LYS A 119 -4.13 7.64 0.41
N ASN A 120 -3.95 6.45 -0.17
CA ASN A 120 -2.80 6.14 -1.05
C ASN A 120 -3.12 6.15 -2.55
N GLN A 121 -4.27 6.65 -3.01
CA GLN A 121 -4.67 6.54 -4.42
C GLN A 121 -5.16 7.84 -5.07
N GLN A 122 -4.90 9.00 -4.48
CA GLN A 122 -4.96 10.26 -5.24
C GLN A 122 -3.66 10.43 -6.04
N SER A 123 -3.49 9.61 -7.08
CA SER A 123 -2.76 10.03 -8.27
C SER A 123 -3.82 10.48 -9.28
N PRO A 124 -3.83 11.76 -9.67
CA PRO A 124 -4.77 12.25 -10.68
C PRO A 124 -4.30 11.74 -12.04
N THR A 125 -4.88 10.64 -12.52
CA THR A 125 -4.79 10.29 -13.95
C THR A 125 -6.12 10.57 -14.61
N ASP A 126 -5.99 11.29 -15.72
CA ASP A 126 -6.93 12.18 -16.38
C ASP A 126 -7.98 11.45 -17.26
N ASP A 127 -8.45 10.26 -16.86
CA ASP A 127 -9.27 9.41 -17.76
C ASP A 127 -10.76 9.30 -17.34
N ARG A 128 -11.32 10.38 -16.80
CA ARG A 128 -12.78 10.50 -16.58
C ARG A 128 -13.54 10.90 -17.85
N LYS A 129 -13.28 10.27 -18.99
CA LYS A 129 -14.07 10.51 -20.22
C LYS A 129 -14.89 9.34 -20.74
N HIS A 130 -14.74 8.13 -20.21
CA HIS A 130 -15.52 6.98 -20.70
C HIS A 130 -16.03 6.08 -19.58
N ARG A 131 -17.06 6.51 -18.85
CA ARG A 131 -17.93 5.56 -18.13
C ARG A 131 -19.39 6.01 -18.09
N ASN A 132 -19.97 6.17 -19.27
CA ASN A 132 -21.42 6.00 -19.45
C ASN A 132 -21.67 4.51 -19.74
N GLY A 133 -21.93 3.74 -18.70
CA GLY A 133 -22.36 2.34 -18.80
C GLY A 133 -23.44 2.07 -17.73
N PRO A 134 -24.54 1.39 -18.06
CA PRO A 134 -25.67 1.26 -17.13
C PRO A 134 -25.27 0.48 -15.88
N ARG A 135 -25.56 1.08 -14.73
CA ARG A 135 -25.43 0.53 -13.40
C ARG A 135 -26.34 -0.71 -13.31
N ASN A 136 -25.75 -1.91 -13.36
CA ASN A 136 -26.48 -3.17 -13.27
C ASN A 136 -26.98 -3.36 -11.82
N GLN A 137 -28.12 -2.74 -11.50
CA GLN A 137 -28.92 -3.07 -10.34
C GLN A 137 -29.65 -4.37 -10.64
N GLY A 138 -29.19 -5.48 -10.06
CA GLY A 138 -29.95 -6.72 -10.19
C GLY A 138 -29.18 -7.96 -9.75
N ARG A 139 -29.30 -8.30 -8.46
CA ARG A 139 -29.61 -9.67 -8.03
C ARG A 139 -30.00 -9.69 -6.56
N HIS A 140 -31.28 -9.44 -6.34
CA HIS A 140 -32.03 -10.07 -5.24
C HIS A 140 -32.32 -11.53 -5.59
N ARG A 141 -32.44 -12.35 -4.53
CA ARG A 141 -33.05 -13.69 -4.40
C ARG A 141 -32.14 -14.91 -4.53
N ARG A 142 -31.92 -15.55 -3.38
CA ARG A 142 -32.35 -16.92 -2.99
C ARG A 142 -31.75 -17.24 -1.62
N ASN A 143 -32.31 -18.06 -0.74
CA ASN A 143 -33.64 -18.60 -0.51
C ASN A 143 -33.55 -19.15 0.92
N THR A 144 -34.53 -18.90 1.77
CA THR A 144 -34.71 -19.63 3.03
C THR A 144 -34.95 -21.12 2.74
N ASN A 145 -34.28 -21.99 3.49
CA ASN A 145 -34.76 -23.31 3.88
C ASN A 145 -34.48 -23.49 5.37
#